data_AF-A0A7V0Y2N6-F1
#
_entry.id   AF-A0A7V0Y2N6-F1
#
_cell.length_a   1.000
_cell.length_b   1.000
_cell.length_c   1.000
_cell.angle_alpha   90.00
_cell.angle_beta   90.00
_cell.angle_gamma   90.00
#
_symmetry.space_group_name_H-M   'P 1'
#
loop_
_entity.id
_entity.type
_entity.pdbx_description
1 polymer ?
#
loop_
_entity_poly.entity_id
_entity_poly.type
_entity_poly.pdbx_seq_one_letter_code
_entity_poly.pdbx_strand_id
1 'polypeptide(L)'
;MMPGGHLVTSVALSGAAYSLTGSVPAAAGCFFGGFLIDADHYFDYLFIERQWRRPMPQDFLRYYFESRAERVVLPLHSWELMGALTVVALTWQAPLVAAYVVGALMHLFFDIVINGEYGLKSPVKFYSFFYRQSQAFLARNLARPPARRPDASLASQFWSVRSAAHAPEPARTDPGTADSA
;
A
#
# COMPACT_ATOMS: atom_id res chain seq x y z
N MET A 1 5.37 1.95 0.92
CA MET A 1 6.47 1.90 -0.07
C MET A 1 5.92 1.57 -1.45
N MET A 2 6.76 1.34 -2.46
CA MET A 2 6.30 0.81 -3.76
C MET A 2 6.35 -0.73 -3.75
N PRO A 3 5.69 -1.43 -4.70
CA PRO A 3 5.60 -2.88 -4.69
C PRO A 3 6.94 -3.62 -4.59
N GLY A 4 8.02 -3.09 -5.19
CA GLY A 4 9.36 -3.67 -5.09
C GLY A 4 9.91 -3.70 -3.65
N GLY A 5 9.59 -2.68 -2.83
CA GLY A 5 9.96 -2.66 -1.42
C GLY A 5 9.21 -3.71 -0.60
N HIS A 6 7.90 -3.89 -0.88
CA HIS A 6 7.10 -4.95 -0.24
C HIS A 6 7.64 -6.33 -0.59
N LEU A 7 8.05 -6.56 -1.84
CA LEU A 7 8.68 -7.82 -2.25
C LEU A 7 9.96 -8.11 -1.46
N VAL A 8 10.88 -7.14 -1.40
CA VAL A 8 12.17 -7.30 -0.71
C VAL A 8 11.96 -7.58 0.78
N THR A 9 11.12 -6.80 1.45
CA THR A 9 10.84 -6.96 2.88
C THR A 9 10.14 -8.29 3.18
N SER A 10 9.25 -8.74 2.30
CA SER A 10 8.55 -10.02 2.43
C SER A 10 9.47 -11.22 2.26
N VAL A 11 10.39 -11.17 1.28
CA VAL A 11 11.42 -12.20 1.11
C VAL A 11 12.33 -12.27 2.34
N ALA A 12 12.76 -11.11 2.86
CA ALA A 12 13.58 -11.05 4.07
C ALA A 12 12.84 -11.63 5.29
N LEU A 13 11.59 -11.25 5.52
CA LEU A 13 10.77 -11.77 6.61
C LEU A 13 10.50 -13.27 6.46
N SER A 14 10.21 -13.75 5.25
CA SER A 14 10.03 -15.17 4.95
C SER A 14 11.30 -15.97 5.24
N GLY A 15 12.47 -15.47 4.81
CA GLY A 15 13.77 -16.10 5.10
C GLY A 15 14.06 -16.16 6.59
N ALA A 16 13.82 -15.06 7.32
CA ALA A 16 13.98 -15.02 8.78
C ALA A 16 13.04 -16.01 9.48
N ALA A 17 11.77 -16.06 9.07
CA ALA A 17 10.79 -17.00 9.62
C ALA A 17 11.23 -18.46 9.42
N TYR A 18 11.72 -18.80 8.22
CA TYR A 18 12.24 -20.15 7.96
C TYR A 18 13.47 -20.47 8.81
N SER A 19 14.46 -19.57 8.86
CA SER A 19 15.70 -19.79 9.61
C SER A 19 15.48 -19.95 11.11
N LEU A 20 14.48 -19.26 11.68
CA LEU A 20 14.16 -19.31 13.10
C LEU A 20 13.29 -20.51 13.50
N THR A 21 12.43 -20.99 12.59
CA THR A 21 11.40 -22.00 12.93
C THR A 21 11.56 -23.33 12.22
N GLY A 22 12.33 -23.38 11.12
CA GLY A 22 12.37 -24.51 10.19
C GLY A 22 11.06 -24.75 9.42
N SER A 23 10.07 -23.87 9.55
CA SER A 23 8.70 -24.11 9.09
C SER A 23 8.43 -23.47 7.72
N VAL A 24 8.23 -24.32 6.70
CA VAL A 24 7.78 -23.89 5.36
C VAL A 24 6.43 -23.15 5.43
N PRO A 25 5.41 -23.63 6.18
CA PRO A 25 4.16 -22.88 6.36
C PRO A 25 4.35 -21.47 6.91
N ALA A 26 5.27 -21.29 7.87
CA ALA A 26 5.55 -19.97 8.45
C ALA A 26 6.22 -19.05 7.42
N ALA A 27 7.21 -19.54 6.69
CA ALA A 27 7.87 -18.78 5.63
C ALA A 27 6.88 -18.35 4.53
N ALA A 28 6.08 -19.30 4.03
CA ALA A 28 5.05 -19.05 3.02
C ALA A 28 4.00 -18.04 3.50
N GLY A 29 3.53 -18.19 4.75
CA GLY A 29 2.61 -17.24 5.37
C GLY A 29 3.17 -15.83 5.37
N CYS A 30 4.39 -15.63 5.89
CA CYS A 30 5.06 -14.33 5.89
C CYS A 30 5.18 -13.72 4.49
N PHE A 31 5.55 -14.52 3.47
CA PHE A 31 5.65 -14.04 2.09
C PHE A 31 4.28 -13.64 1.52
N PHE A 32 3.26 -14.48 1.68
CA PHE A 32 1.92 -14.19 1.17
C PHE A 32 1.27 -13.00 1.87
N GLY A 33 1.42 -12.90 3.18
CA GLY A 33 0.95 -11.74 3.95
C GLY A 33 1.70 -10.47 3.58
N GLY A 34 3.01 -10.55 3.38
CA GLY A 34 3.84 -9.38 3.13
C GLY A 34 3.76 -8.83 1.70
N PHE A 35 3.56 -9.69 0.69
CA PHE A 35 3.60 -9.27 -0.71
C PHE A 35 2.30 -9.54 -1.47
N LEU A 36 1.68 -10.72 -1.32
CA LEU A 36 0.46 -11.03 -2.07
C LEU A 36 -0.80 -10.33 -1.54
N ILE A 37 -0.71 -9.67 -0.39
CA ILE A 37 -1.75 -8.77 0.09
C ILE A 37 -2.07 -7.67 -0.94
N ASP A 38 -1.08 -7.21 -1.71
CA ASP A 38 -1.24 -6.24 -2.82
C ASP A 38 -2.11 -6.73 -3.97
N ALA A 39 -2.40 -8.04 -4.04
CA ALA A 39 -3.26 -8.59 -5.09
C ALA A 39 -4.68 -8.02 -5.05
N ASP A 40 -5.14 -7.47 -3.92
CA ASP A 40 -6.44 -6.82 -3.85
C ASP A 40 -6.51 -5.49 -4.62
N HIS A 41 -5.38 -4.79 -4.81
CA HIS A 41 -5.30 -3.65 -5.73
C HIS A 41 -5.57 -4.09 -7.17
N TYR A 42 -5.01 -5.24 -7.55
CA TYR A 42 -5.22 -5.80 -8.88
C TYR A 42 -6.66 -6.30 -9.06
N PHE A 43 -7.25 -6.86 -8.01
CA PHE A 43 -8.67 -7.21 -7.99
C PHE A 43 -9.56 -5.96 -8.15
N ASP A 44 -9.29 -4.90 -7.38
CA ASP A 44 -10.00 -3.62 -7.48
C ASP A 44 -9.89 -3.06 -8.90
N TYR A 45 -8.69 -3.07 -9.48
CA TYR A 45 -8.45 -2.65 -10.87
C TYR A 45 -9.34 -3.41 -11.87
N LEU A 46 -9.36 -4.74 -11.82
CA LEU A 46 -10.10 -5.54 -12.78
C LEU A 46 -11.61 -5.38 -12.64
N PHE A 47 -12.12 -5.47 -11.41
CA PHE A 47 -13.54 -5.67 -11.15
C PHE A 47 -14.26 -4.44 -10.61
N ILE A 48 -13.62 -3.66 -9.75
CA ILE A 48 -14.21 -2.44 -9.17
C ILE A 48 -14.05 -1.26 -10.14
N GLU A 49 -12.85 -1.08 -10.69
CA GLU A 49 -12.53 -0.08 -11.71
C GLU A 49 -12.86 -0.54 -13.13
N ARG A 50 -13.38 -1.78 -13.28
CA ARG A 50 -13.87 -2.36 -14.53
C ARG A 50 -12.82 -2.40 -15.65
N GLN A 51 -11.54 -2.56 -15.30
CA GLN A 51 -10.45 -2.62 -16.27
C GLN A 51 -10.16 -4.04 -16.79
N TRP A 52 -11.09 -5.00 -16.60
CA TRP A 52 -10.95 -6.40 -17.05
C TRP A 52 -10.60 -6.60 -18.53
N ARG A 53 -10.83 -5.62 -19.41
CA ARG A 53 -10.41 -5.64 -20.82
C ARG A 53 -8.92 -5.33 -21.05
N ARG A 54 -8.21 -4.90 -20.01
CA ARG A 54 -6.76 -4.60 -20.03
C ARG A 54 -6.07 -5.29 -18.84
N PRO A 55 -6.09 -6.63 -18.75
CA PRO A 55 -5.61 -7.35 -17.57
C PRO A 55 -4.08 -7.50 -17.54
N MET A 56 -3.32 -6.74 -18.33
CA MET A 56 -1.87 -6.90 -18.32
C MET A 56 -1.29 -6.20 -17.08
N PRO A 57 -0.32 -6.80 -16.37
CA PRO A 57 0.28 -6.18 -15.18
C PRO A 57 0.86 -4.78 -15.45
N GLN A 58 1.39 -4.53 -16.65
CA GLN A 58 1.87 -3.21 -17.07
C GLN A 58 0.75 -2.15 -17.15
N ASP A 59 -0.45 -2.54 -17.57
CA ASP A 59 -1.61 -1.64 -17.65
C ASP A 59 -2.12 -1.31 -16.25
N PHE A 60 -2.16 -2.31 -15.37
CA PHE A 60 -2.45 -2.14 -13.94
C PHE A 60 -1.46 -1.19 -13.27
N LEU A 61 -0.14 -1.47 -13.39
CA LEU A 61 0.90 -0.66 -12.78
C LEU A 61 0.83 0.78 -13.27
N ARG A 62 0.67 0.99 -14.59
CA ARG A 62 0.49 2.32 -15.16
C ARG A 62 -0.75 3.02 -14.61
N TYR A 63 -1.88 2.34 -14.55
CA TYR A 63 -3.13 2.90 -14.03
C TYR A 63 -2.99 3.37 -12.57
N TYR A 64 -2.36 2.55 -11.73
CA TYR A 64 -2.17 2.84 -10.31
C TYR A 64 -1.09 3.91 -10.08
N PHE A 65 0.03 3.80 -10.79
CA PHE A 65 1.13 4.77 -10.74
C PHE A 65 0.79 6.11 -11.37
N GLU A 66 -0.30 6.21 -12.14
CA GLU A 66 -0.82 7.50 -12.61
C GLU A 66 -1.94 8.04 -11.70
N SER A 67 -2.24 7.40 -10.57
CA SER A 67 -3.31 7.78 -9.63
C SER A 67 -4.68 7.88 -10.31
N ARG A 68 -4.97 6.95 -11.24
CA ARG A 68 -6.25 6.93 -11.95
C ARG A 68 -7.37 6.21 -11.20
N ALA A 69 -7.07 5.54 -10.09
CA ALA A 69 -8.07 4.83 -9.29
C ALA A 69 -9.10 5.80 -8.70
N GLU A 70 -10.39 5.52 -8.94
CA GLU A 70 -11.50 6.31 -8.42
C GLU A 70 -12.02 5.73 -7.09
N ARG A 71 -11.88 4.42 -6.92
CA ARG A 71 -12.37 3.61 -5.81
C ARG A 71 -11.26 2.73 -5.25
N VAL A 72 -11.26 2.59 -3.93
CA VAL A 72 -10.24 1.87 -3.17
C VAL A 72 -10.94 1.05 -2.09
N VAL A 73 -11.17 -0.23 -2.36
CA VAL A 73 -11.88 -1.16 -1.48
C VAL A 73 -10.88 -1.93 -0.61
N LEU A 74 -9.89 -2.56 -1.25
CA LEU A 74 -8.74 -3.22 -0.63
C LEU A 74 -9.07 -4.10 0.60
N PRO A 75 -9.91 -5.14 0.47
CA PRO A 75 -10.34 -5.95 1.60
C PRO A 75 -9.17 -6.62 2.36
N LEU A 76 -8.08 -6.96 1.67
CA LEU A 76 -6.93 -7.59 2.33
C LEU A 76 -6.17 -6.59 3.20
N HIS A 77 -6.17 -5.30 2.80
CA HIS A 77 -5.66 -4.18 3.58
C HIS A 77 -6.64 -3.69 4.66
N SER A 78 -7.26 -4.61 5.41
CA SER A 78 -8.22 -4.25 6.47
C SER A 78 -7.80 -4.75 7.85
N TRP A 79 -7.88 -3.87 8.85
CA TRP A 79 -7.72 -4.24 10.26
C TRP A 79 -8.71 -5.31 10.68
N GLU A 80 -9.93 -5.22 10.14
CA GLU A 80 -11.01 -6.16 10.39
C GLU A 80 -10.64 -7.57 9.92
N LEU A 81 -10.08 -7.72 8.73
CA LEU A 81 -9.58 -9.01 8.25
C LEU A 81 -8.38 -9.49 9.09
N MET A 82 -7.43 -8.61 9.43
CA MET A 82 -6.29 -8.99 10.26
C MET A 82 -6.72 -9.50 11.64
N GLY A 83 -7.70 -8.83 12.26
CA GLY A 83 -8.32 -9.29 13.50
C GLY A 83 -8.99 -10.65 13.36
N ALA A 84 -9.81 -10.83 12.31
CA ALA A 84 -10.48 -12.10 12.05
C ALA A 84 -9.48 -13.25 11.81
N LEU A 85 -8.46 -13.02 10.99
CA LEU A 85 -7.41 -14.02 10.72
C LEU A 85 -6.56 -14.31 11.96
N THR A 86 -6.35 -13.34 12.84
CA THR A 86 -5.68 -13.56 14.13
C THR A 86 -6.50 -14.50 15.00
N VAL A 87 -7.82 -14.29 15.10
CA VAL A 87 -8.71 -15.21 15.83
C VAL A 87 -8.63 -16.62 15.22
N VAL A 88 -8.69 -16.74 13.90
CA VAL A 88 -8.55 -18.04 13.20
C VAL A 88 -7.19 -18.70 13.53
N ALA A 89 -6.10 -17.95 13.46
CA ALA A 89 -4.76 -18.45 13.73
C ALA A 89 -4.63 -19.01 15.15
N LEU A 90 -5.21 -18.32 16.13
CA LEU A 90 -5.18 -18.72 17.54
C LEU A 90 -6.11 -19.91 17.83
N THR A 91 -7.32 -19.91 17.28
CA THR A 91 -8.31 -20.97 17.52
C THR A 91 -7.90 -22.31 16.91
N TRP A 92 -7.35 -22.30 15.70
CA TRP A 92 -6.95 -23.52 14.99
C TRP A 92 -5.45 -23.81 15.02
N GLN A 93 -4.67 -23.01 15.76
CA GLN A 93 -3.21 -23.13 15.82
C GLN A 93 -2.57 -23.20 14.43
N ALA A 94 -3.05 -22.38 13.49
CA ALA A 94 -2.70 -22.47 12.08
C ALA A 94 -1.42 -21.62 11.79
N PRO A 95 -0.22 -22.22 11.71
CA PRO A 95 1.04 -21.48 11.61
C PRO A 95 1.14 -20.65 10.33
N LEU A 96 0.56 -21.14 9.23
CA LEU A 96 0.50 -20.39 7.97
C LEU A 96 -0.32 -19.10 8.12
N VAL A 97 -1.48 -19.18 8.79
CA VAL A 97 -2.37 -18.03 8.98
C VAL A 97 -1.74 -17.04 9.97
N ALA A 98 -1.14 -17.53 11.05
CA ALA A 98 -0.39 -16.69 11.99
C ALA A 98 0.72 -15.92 11.27
N ALA A 99 1.52 -16.60 10.47
CA ALA A 99 2.61 -15.97 9.73
C ALA A 99 2.11 -15.04 8.60
N TYR A 100 0.97 -15.36 7.97
CA TYR A 100 0.29 -14.44 7.06
C TYR A 100 -0.07 -13.12 7.76
N VAL A 101 -0.66 -13.19 8.95
CA VAL A 101 -0.96 -11.99 9.74
C VAL A 101 0.32 -11.20 10.05
N VAL A 102 1.41 -11.86 10.44
CA VAL A 102 2.69 -11.17 10.69
C VAL A 102 3.21 -10.47 9.43
N GLY A 103 3.21 -11.15 8.28
CA GLY A 103 3.60 -10.56 7.00
C GLY A 103 2.73 -9.38 6.60
N ALA A 104 1.41 -9.54 6.73
CA ALA A 104 0.44 -8.49 6.43
C ALA A 104 0.59 -7.28 7.35
N LEU A 105 0.77 -7.48 8.65
CA LEU A 105 1.00 -6.37 9.58
C LEU A 105 2.32 -5.64 9.28
N MET A 106 3.38 -6.35 8.89
CA MET A 106 4.62 -5.73 8.41
C MET A 106 4.36 -4.89 7.16
N HIS A 107 3.60 -5.42 6.19
CA HIS A 107 3.19 -4.70 5.00
C HIS A 107 2.48 -3.39 5.37
N LEU A 108 1.38 -3.48 6.12
CA LEU A 108 0.56 -2.34 6.55
C LEU A 108 1.37 -1.31 7.34
N PHE A 109 2.27 -1.77 8.22
CA PHE A 109 3.14 -0.90 9.00
C PHE A 109 4.00 -0.01 8.09
N PHE A 110 4.71 -0.61 7.14
CA PHE A 110 5.53 0.16 6.22
C PHE A 110 4.71 1.06 5.31
N ASP A 111 3.49 0.66 5.01
CA ASP A 111 2.57 1.47 4.24
C ASP A 111 2.10 2.71 5.01
N ILE A 112 1.83 2.59 6.30
CA ILE A 112 1.52 3.72 7.19
C ILE A 112 2.74 4.64 7.33
N VAL A 113 3.91 4.08 7.63
CA VAL A 113 5.11 4.86 7.96
C VAL A 113 5.74 5.51 6.73
N ILE A 114 5.76 4.83 5.59
CA ILE A 114 6.45 5.31 4.38
C ILE A 114 5.47 6.07 3.46
N ASN A 115 4.24 5.57 3.27
CA ASN A 115 3.28 6.18 2.33
C ASN A 115 2.24 7.09 3.01
N GLY A 116 1.98 6.89 4.30
CA GLY A 116 0.83 7.49 5.00
C GLY A 116 0.82 9.01 5.00
N GLU A 117 1.91 9.65 5.42
CA GLU A 117 1.94 11.11 5.60
C GLU A 117 1.78 11.89 4.29
N TYR A 118 2.14 11.29 3.16
CA TYR A 118 2.11 11.96 1.85
C TYR A 118 0.86 11.64 1.03
N GLY A 119 0.36 10.41 1.12
CA GLY A 119 -0.70 9.93 0.24
C GLY A 119 -2.09 9.93 0.84
N LEU A 120 -2.24 9.85 2.17
CA LEU A 120 -3.50 9.48 2.82
C LEU A 120 -3.95 10.51 3.85
N LYS A 121 -5.21 10.97 3.77
CA LYS A 121 -5.76 11.95 4.72
C LYS A 121 -5.74 11.46 6.17
N SER A 122 -5.88 10.15 6.38
CA SER A 122 -5.82 9.51 7.70
C SER A 122 -5.18 8.13 7.58
N PRO A 123 -3.84 8.01 7.71
CA PRO A 123 -3.11 6.77 7.38
C PRO A 123 -3.58 5.53 8.13
N VAL A 124 -3.74 5.60 9.44
CA VAL A 124 -4.19 4.44 10.24
C VAL A 124 -5.64 4.09 9.95
N LYS A 125 -6.52 5.09 9.84
CA LYS A 125 -7.96 4.86 9.56
C LYS A 125 -8.18 4.31 8.16
N PHE A 126 -7.34 4.69 7.19
CA PHE A 126 -7.42 4.21 5.82
C PHE A 126 -7.45 2.69 5.75
N TYR A 127 -6.72 1.99 6.64
CA TYR A 127 -6.68 0.53 6.71
C TYR A 127 -7.88 -0.10 7.45
N SER A 128 -8.90 0.66 7.85
CA SER A 128 -10.19 0.09 8.25
C SER A 128 -11.10 -0.03 7.03
N PHE A 129 -11.61 -1.23 6.78
CA PHE A 129 -12.60 -1.45 5.72
C PHE A 129 -13.85 -0.62 5.96
N PHE A 130 -14.36 -0.59 7.19
CA PHE A 130 -15.56 0.19 7.53
C PHE A 130 -15.32 1.70 7.39
N TYR A 131 -14.11 2.17 7.69
CA TYR A 131 -13.76 3.56 7.40
C TYR A 131 -13.79 3.84 5.90
N ARG A 132 -13.17 3.02 5.05
CA ARG A 132 -13.24 3.22 3.58
C ARG A 132 -14.67 3.15 3.07
N GLN A 133 -15.49 2.23 3.61
CA GLN A 133 -16.91 2.15 3.32
C GLN A 133 -17.67 3.44 3.70
N SER A 134 -17.38 4.02 4.87
CA SER A 134 -17.96 5.30 5.30
C SER A 134 -17.61 6.47 4.37
N GLN A 135 -16.51 6.34 3.62
CA GLN A 135 -16.06 7.29 2.60
C GLN A 135 -16.55 6.90 1.19
N ALA A 136 -17.48 5.94 1.09
CA ALA A 136 -18.00 5.33 -0.13
C ALA A 136 -16.91 4.74 -1.05
N PHE A 137 -15.78 4.34 -0.45
CA PHE A 137 -14.56 3.87 -1.11
C PHE A 137 -13.92 4.88 -2.07
N LEU A 138 -14.32 6.14 -2.09
CA LEU A 138 -13.86 7.10 -3.07
C LEU A 138 -12.43 7.56 -2.79
N ALA A 139 -11.52 7.38 -3.75
CA ALA A 139 -10.12 7.75 -3.64
C ALA A 139 -9.94 9.24 -3.25
N ARG A 140 -10.74 10.14 -3.83
CA ARG A 140 -10.74 11.59 -3.51
C ARG A 140 -11.08 11.90 -2.04
N ASN A 141 -11.81 11.01 -1.37
CA ASN A 141 -12.16 11.18 0.05
C ASN A 141 -11.04 10.66 0.96
N LEU A 142 -10.25 9.70 0.48
CA LEU A 142 -9.26 8.95 1.27
C LEU A 142 -7.82 9.46 1.08
N ALA A 143 -7.47 9.88 -0.14
CA ALA A 143 -6.13 10.27 -0.54
C ALA A 143 -5.98 11.80 -0.66
N ARG A 144 -4.74 12.28 -0.48
CA ARG A 144 -4.35 13.65 -0.81
C ARG A 144 -4.04 13.73 -2.32
N PRO A 145 -4.24 14.90 -2.96
CA PRO A 145 -3.82 15.10 -4.34
C PRO A 145 -2.32 14.81 -4.49
N PRO A 146 -1.89 14.13 -5.56
CA PRO A 146 -0.48 13.85 -5.76
C PRO A 146 0.31 15.17 -5.94
N ALA A 147 1.45 15.29 -5.27
CA ALA A 147 2.47 16.26 -5.68
C ALA A 147 2.91 15.93 -7.12
N ARG A 148 3.12 16.94 -7.96
CA ARG A 148 3.45 16.83 -9.39
C ARG A 148 4.53 15.76 -9.62
N ARG A 149 4.25 14.77 -10.47
CA ARG A 149 5.15 13.64 -10.73
C ARG A 149 6.27 14.02 -11.71
N PRO A 150 7.54 13.63 -11.46
CA PRO A 150 8.54 13.52 -12.51
C PRO A 150 8.16 12.36 -13.46
N ASP A 151 8.62 12.46 -14.71
CA ASP A 151 8.42 11.53 -15.84
C ASP A 151 9.23 10.22 -15.67
N ALA A 152 8.98 9.49 -14.58
CA ALA A 152 9.69 8.27 -14.24
C ALA A 152 9.13 7.02 -14.97
N SER A 153 10.02 6.14 -15.45
CA SER A 153 9.63 4.85 -16.07
C SER A 153 8.90 3.92 -15.09
N LEU A 154 8.11 2.96 -15.59
CA LEU A 154 7.40 2.00 -14.72
C LEU A 154 8.35 1.20 -13.82
N ALA A 155 9.51 0.81 -14.36
CA ALA A 155 10.52 0.08 -13.60
C ALA A 155 11.07 0.91 -12.44
N SER A 156 11.40 2.20 -12.67
CA SER A 156 11.90 3.05 -11.59
C SER A 156 10.81 3.31 -10.54
N GLN A 157 9.56 3.47 -10.95
CA GLN A 157 8.44 3.61 -10.02
C GLN A 157 8.25 2.35 -9.18
N PHE A 158 8.29 1.16 -9.78
CA PHE A 158 8.14 -0.12 -9.07
C PHE A 158 9.18 -0.31 -7.95
N TRP A 159 10.43 0.05 -8.22
CA TRP A 159 11.55 -0.08 -7.27
C TRP A 159 11.74 1.13 -6.35
N SER A 160 11.12 2.28 -6.67
CA SER A 160 11.37 3.49 -5.89
C SER A 160 10.91 3.35 -4.44
N VAL A 161 11.75 3.82 -3.52
CA VAL A 161 11.31 4.10 -2.16
C VAL A 161 10.94 5.57 -2.14
N ARG A 162 9.66 5.91 -1.97
CA ARG A 162 9.28 7.29 -1.64
C ARG A 162 9.78 7.55 -0.21
N SER A 163 10.95 8.16 -0.10
CA SER A 163 11.48 8.66 1.17
C SER A 163 11.18 10.16 1.28
N ALA A 164 11.07 10.63 2.52
CA ALA A 164 10.72 12.00 2.91
C ALA A 164 11.65 13.13 2.41
N ALA A 165 12.60 12.85 1.51
CA ALA A 165 13.56 13.85 1.06
C ALA A 165 12.95 14.75 -0.03
N HIS A 166 12.66 15.99 0.37
CA HIS A 166 12.38 17.18 -0.45
C HIS A 166 10.96 17.31 -1.01
N ALA A 167 10.03 17.81 -0.19
CA ALA A 167 9.09 18.80 -0.69
C ALA A 167 9.84 20.14 -0.75
N PRO A 168 10.03 20.78 -1.92
CA PRO A 168 10.53 22.14 -1.95
C PRO A 168 9.56 23.03 -1.19
N GLU A 169 10.10 23.81 -0.26
CA GLU A 169 9.36 24.85 0.45
C GLU A 169 8.63 25.72 -0.58
N PRO A 170 7.31 25.99 -0.44
CA PRO A 170 6.64 26.87 -1.36
C PRO A 170 7.36 28.21 -1.32
N ALA A 171 7.85 28.65 -2.49
CA ALA A 171 8.53 29.93 -2.64
C ALA A 171 7.67 30.99 -1.96
N ARG A 172 8.21 31.62 -0.91
CA ARG A 172 7.64 32.83 -0.34
C ARG A 172 7.55 33.83 -1.49
N THR A 173 6.35 34.06 -1.98
CA THR A 173 6.06 35.25 -2.76
C THR A 173 6.14 36.41 -1.80
N ASP A 174 7.27 37.12 -1.79
CA ASP A 174 7.34 38.42 -1.12
C ASP A 174 6.30 39.34 -1.79
N PRO A 175 5.31 39.85 -1.04
CA PRO A 175 4.40 40.84 -1.58
C PRO A 175 5.11 42.19 -1.57
N GLY A 176 5.58 42.59 -2.74
CA GLY A 176 5.63 43.99 -3.17
C GLY A 176 6.46 44.97 -2.34
N THR A 177 7.59 45.39 -2.90
CA THR A 177 7.87 46.83 -3.00
C THR A 177 7.82 47.20 -4.46
N ALA A 178 6.64 47.68 -4.86
CA ALA A 178 6.43 48.38 -6.10
C ALA A 178 7.21 49.71 -6.07
N ASP A 179 7.58 50.14 -7.26
CA ASP A 179 8.20 51.40 -7.61
C ASP A 179 7.69 52.62 -6.83
N SER A 180 8.63 53.49 -6.44
CA SER A 180 8.35 54.92 -6.29
C SER A 180 9.59 55.75 -6.61
N ALA A 181 9.47 56.48 -7.74
CA ALA A 181 10.18 57.70 -8.17
C ALA A 181 11.67 57.63 -8.53
#